data_AF-A0A318CBX0-F1
#
_entry.id   AF-A0A318CBX0-F1
#
_cell.length_a   1.000
_cell.length_b   1.000
_cell.length_c   1.000
_cell.angle_alpha   90.00
_cell.angle_beta   90.00
_cell.angle_gamma   90.00
#
_symmetry.space_group_name_H-M   'P 1'
#
loop_
_entity.id
_entity.type
_entity.pdbx_description
1 polymer ?
#
loop_
_entity_poly.entity_id
_entity_poly.type
_entity_poly.pdbx_seq_one_letter_code
_entity_poly.pdbx_strand_id
1 'polypeptide(L)' 'MIFDDKIGSLFEKIASLHINLSRHARIALEPLGITYPQFGSLLVLSNLGEMTQKQLSSHLETDTTNTMVIYVSDWKRGSP' A
#
# COMPACT_ATOMS: atom_id res chain seq x y z
N MET A 1 -14.00 28.19 6.85
CA MET A 1 -13.11 27.05 7.18
C MET A 1 -12.67 26.43 5.87
N ILE A 2 -11.42 25.96 5.77
CA ILE A 2 -10.78 25.56 4.49
C ILE A 2 -11.46 24.36 3.80
N PHE A 3 -12.41 23.70 4.47
CA PHE A 3 -13.27 22.71 3.86
C PHE A 3 -14.73 23.07 4.15
N ASP A 4 -15.49 23.32 3.08
CA ASP A 4 -16.94 23.39 3.10
C ASP A 4 -17.47 22.08 3.74
N ASP A 5 -18.43 22.17 4.68
CA ASP A 5 -18.76 21.10 5.65
C ASP A 5 -19.00 19.72 5.01
N LYS A 6 -19.46 19.69 3.76
CA LYS A 6 -19.72 18.46 3.00
C LYS A 6 -18.47 17.80 2.45
N ILE A 7 -17.50 18.59 1.98
CA ILE A 7 -16.24 18.09 1.41
C ILE A 7 -15.32 17.63 2.53
N GLY A 8 -15.25 18.40 3.63
CA GLY A 8 -14.49 18.01 4.83
C GLY A 8 -14.95 16.67 5.40
N SER A 9 -16.27 16.49 5.57
CA SER A 9 -16.83 15.24 6.08
C SER A 9 -16.55 14.03 5.17
N LEU A 10 -16.52 14.22 3.85
CA LEU A 10 -16.16 13.15 2.91
C LEU A 10 -14.70 12.70 3.10
N PHE A 11 -13.76 13.65 3.16
CA PHE A 11 -12.36 13.34 3.38
C PHE A 11 -12.11 12.66 4.73
N GLU A 12 -12.81 13.10 5.79
CA GLU A 12 -12.77 12.44 7.10
C GLU A 12 -13.24 10.99 7.04
N LYS A 13 -14.33 10.71 6.31
CA LYS A 13 -14.83 9.34 6.12
C LYS A 13 -13.84 8.49 5.34
N ILE A 14 -13.25 9.02 4.27
CA ILE A 14 -12.22 8.33 3.48
C ILE A 14 -11.00 8.02 4.37
N ALA A 15 -10.53 8.98 5.16
CA ALA A 15 -9.41 8.80 6.06
C ALA A 15 -9.70 7.75 7.14
N SER A 16 -10.88 7.81 7.77
CA SER A 16 -11.30 6.83 8.78
C SER A 16 -11.38 5.41 8.19
N LEU A 17 -11.96 5.28 7.00
CA LEU A 17 -12.03 4.01 6.28
C LEU A 17 -10.63 3.47 5.98
N HIS A 18 -9.74 4.32 5.45
CA HIS A 18 -8.36 3.95 5.15
C HIS A 18 -7.60 3.46 6.40
N ILE A 19 -7.73 4.15 7.54
CA ILE A 19 -7.10 3.76 8.80
C ILE A 19 -7.62 2.40 9.28
N ASN A 20 -8.94 2.22 9.25
CA ASN A 20 -9.56 0.98 9.71
C ASN A 20 -9.20 -0.20 8.81
N LEU A 21 -9.26 -0.05 7.49
CA LEU A 21 -8.88 -1.09 6.54
C LEU A 21 -7.40 -1.46 6.66
N SER A 22 -6.52 -0.46 6.73
CA SER A 22 -5.08 -0.68 6.90
C SER A 22 -4.76 -1.47 8.18
N ARG A 23 -5.49 -1.20 9.28
CA ARG A 23 -5.35 -1.96 10.53
C ARG A 23 -5.76 -3.42 10.35
N HIS A 24 -6.91 -3.68 9.73
CA HIS A 24 -7.39 -5.05 9.50
C HIS A 24 -6.46 -5.82 8.58
N ALA A 25 -6.01 -5.19 7.49
CA ALA A 25 -5.06 -5.80 6.56
C ALA A 25 -3.75 -6.15 7.26
N ARG A 26 -3.22 -5.27 8.12
CA ARG A 26 -2.01 -5.57 8.90
C ARG A 26 -2.18 -6.80 9.80
N ILE A 27 -3.31 -6.92 10.50
CA ILE A 27 -3.59 -8.08 11.37
C ILE A 27 -3.67 -9.36 10.53
N ALA A 28 -4.32 -9.30 9.36
CA ALA A 28 -4.45 -10.45 8.47
C ALA A 28 -3.12 -10.89 7.84
N LEU A 29 -2.22 -9.94 7.59
CA LEU A 29 -0.92 -10.19 6.94
C LEU A 29 0.23 -10.46 7.93
N GLU A 30 0.03 -10.18 9.22
CA GLU A 30 1.02 -10.45 10.28
C GLU A 30 1.52 -11.90 10.29
N PRO A 31 0.66 -12.94 10.16
CA PRO A 31 1.11 -14.33 10.09
C PRO A 31 1.96 -14.65 8.86
N LEU A 32 1.81 -13.89 7.78
CA LEU A 32 2.55 -14.05 6.53
C LEU A 32 3.86 -13.25 6.53
N GLY A 33 4.10 -12.43 7.55
CA GLY A 33 5.31 -11.62 7.64
C GLY A 33 5.42 -10.54 6.54
N ILE A 34 4.30 -10.12 5.95
CA ILE A 34 4.27 -9.05 4.94
C ILE A 34 3.42 -7.87 5.41
N THR A 35 3.77 -6.68 4.94
CA THR A 35 3.02 -5.45 5.20
C THR A 35 1.95 -5.23 4.14
N TYR A 36 0.96 -4.37 4.44
CA TYR A 36 -0.09 -4.04 3.47
C TYR A 36 0.46 -3.45 2.15
N PRO A 37 1.48 -2.56 2.15
CA PRO A 37 2.12 -2.13 0.91
C PRO A 37 2.84 -3.26 0.15
N GLN A 38 3.52 -4.19 0.84
CA GLN A 38 4.12 -5.37 0.21
C GLN A 38 3.07 -6.25 -0.47
N PHE A 39 1.96 -6.50 0.21
CA PHE A 39 0.82 -7.22 -0.37
C PHE A 39 0.26 -6.51 -1.60
N GLY A 40 0.11 -5.17 -1.55
CA GLY A 40 -0.31 -4.37 -2.70
C GLY A 40 0.62 -4.53 -3.90
N SER A 41 1.93 -4.50 -3.69
CA SER A 41 2.92 -4.74 -4.75
C SER A 41 2.78 -6.14 -5.36
N LEU A 42 2.65 -7.17 -4.52
CA LEU A 42 2.47 -8.55 -4.99
C LEU A 42 1.19 -8.72 -5.80
N LEU A 43 0.09 -8.09 -5.39
CA LEU A 43 -1.18 -8.13 -6.11
C LEU A 43 -1.08 -7.45 -7.49
N VAL A 44 -0.38 -6.32 -7.58
CA VAL A 44 -0.15 -5.63 -8.85
C VAL A 44 0.70 -6.51 -9.78
N LEU A 45 1.81 -7.05 -9.27
CA LEU A 45 2.70 -7.92 -10.03
C LEU A 45 2.03 -9.24 -10.45
N SER A 46 1.19 -9.83 -9.60
CA SER A 46 0.47 -11.07 -9.94
C SER A 46 -0.55 -10.88 -11.06
N ASN A 47 -1.13 -9.68 -11.17
CA ASN A 47 -2.18 -9.38 -12.14
C ASN A 47 -1.64 -8.83 -13.47
N LEU A 48 -0.57 -8.03 -13.41
CA LEU A 48 -0.05 -7.30 -14.58
C LEU A 48 1.30 -7.83 -15.08
N GLY A 49 1.92 -8.76 -14.34
CA GLY A 49 3.22 -9.33 -14.68
C GLY A 49 4.39 -8.42 -14.33
N GLU A 50 5.52 -8.71 -14.98
CA GLU A 50 6.77 -7.99 -14.77
C GLU A 50 6.66 -6.52 -15.21
N MET A 51 7.16 -5.61 -14.39
CA MET A 51 7.18 -4.18 -14.69
C MET A 51 8.37 -3.50 -14.05
N THR A 52 8.71 -2.31 -14.56
CA THR A 52 9.73 -1.47 -13.95
C THR A 52 9.25 -0.90 -12.62
N GLN A 53 10.17 -0.58 -11.73
CA GLN A 53 9.87 0.08 -10.45
C GLN A 53 9.06 1.38 -10.63
N LYS A 54 9.32 2.15 -11.69
CA LYS A 54 8.58 3.38 -12.00
C LYS A 54 7.11 3.08 -12.35
N GLN A 55 6.86 2.00 -13.09
CA GLN A 55 5.50 1.57 -13.41
C GLN A 55 4.78 1.08 -12.15
N LEU A 56 5.46 0.29 -11.32
CA LEU A 56 4.91 -0.19 -10.05
C LEU A 56 4.57 0.96 -9.10
N SER A 57 5.45 1.95 -8.96
CA SER A 57 5.20 3.11 -8.10
C SER A 57 3.99 3.91 -8.56
N SER A 58 3.78 4.03 -9.88
CA SER A 58 2.59 4.68 -10.44
C SER A 58 1.30 3.90 -10.13
N HIS A 59 1.32 2.57 -10.20
CA HIS A 59 0.16 1.74 -9.84
C HIS A 59 -0.18 1.76 -8.35
N LEU A 60 0.83 1.92 -7.50
CA LEU A 60 0.68 1.99 -6.05
C LEU A 60 0.43 3.41 -5.53
N GLU A 61 0.33 4.40 -6.44
CA GLU A 61 0.14 5.82 -6.11
C GLU A 61 1.14 6.32 -5.04
N THR A 62 2.39 5.85 -5.12
CA THR A 62 3.46 6.18 -4.19
C THR A 62 4.72 6.61 -4.94
N ASP A 63 5.66 7.23 -4.23
CA ASP A 63 6.97 7.50 -4.81
C ASP A 63 7.84 6.23 -4.98
N THR A 64 8.85 6.36 -5.81
CA THR A 64 9.79 5.28 -6.13
C THR A 64 10.62 4.85 -4.91
N THR A 65 10.85 5.73 -3.94
CA THR A 65 11.60 5.45 -2.71
C THR A 65 10.85 4.49 -1.80
N ASN A 66 9.56 4.76 -1.55
CA ASN A 66 8.67 3.88 -0.80
C ASN A 66 8.48 2.54 -1.52
N THR A 67 8.44 2.56 -2.86
CA THR A 67 8.43 1.34 -3.67
C THR A 67 9.71 0.50 -3.48
N MET A 68 10.88 1.12 -3.34
CA MET A 68 12.13 0.39 -3.01
C MET A 68 12.09 -0.23 -1.62
N VAL A 69 11.56 0.47 -0.62
CA VAL A 69 11.47 -0.06 0.75
C VAL A 69 10.60 -1.32 0.78
N ILE A 70 9.54 -1.36 -0.03
CA ILE A 70 8.71 -2.55 -0.22
C ILE A 70 9.55 -3.72 -0.78
N TYR A 71 10.33 -3.49 -1.85
CA TYR A 71 11.18 -4.50 -2.49
C TYR A 71 12.33 -5.01 -1.59
N VAL A 72 13.02 -4.10 -0.89
CA VAL A 72 14.19 -4.44 -0.06
C VAL A 72 13.78 -5.17 1.22
N SER A 73 12.58 -4.89 1.74
CA SER A 73 12.04 -5.56 2.92
C SER A 73 11.69 -7.03 2.65
N ASP A 74 11.29 -7.38 1.41
CA ASP A 74 11.07 -8.76 0.98
C ASP A 74 12.40 -9.51 0.83
N TRP A 75 13.43 -8.87 0.29
CA TRP A 75 14.74 -9.51 0.06
C TRP A 75 15.50 -9.83 1.36
N LYS A 76 15.38 -8.97 2.39
CA LYS A 76 16.03 -9.19 3.70
C LYS A 76 15.37 -10.27 4.56
N ARG A 77 14.14 -10.70 4.23
CA ARG A 77 13.39 -11.72 4.99
C ARG A 77 13.57 -13.16 4.49
N GLY A 78 14.42 -13.37 3.49
CA GLY A 78 14.85 -14.72 3.11
C GLY A 78 13.78 -15.53 2.37
N SER A 79 12.96 -14.88 1.55
CA SER A 79 12.33 -15.60 0.43
C SER A 79 13.42 -15.90 -0.61
N PRO A 80 13.46 -17.11 -1.20
CA PRO A 80 14.45 -17.47 -2.22
C PRO A 80 14.44 -16.52 -3.42
#